data_AF-A0A0L0NJ01-F1
#
_entry.id   AF-A0A0L0NJ01-F1
#
_cell.length_a   1.000
_cell.length_b   1.000
_cell.length_c   1.000
_cell.angle_alpha   90.00
_cell.angle_beta   90.00
_cell.angle_gamma   90.00
#
_symmetry.space_group_name_H-M   'P 1'
#
loop_
_entity.id
_entity.type
_entity.pdbx_description
1 polymer ?
#
loop_
_entity_poly.entity_id
_entity_poly.type
_entity_poly.pdbx_seq_one_letter_code
_entity_poly.pdbx_strand_id
1 'polypeptide(L)'
;MSKDARGAAAGATEGSSSSRGHPFFSLGVMPALMGLGHLAPVLAAIYTATGLVQFPPALLGMIGTAAALVDSYDTYKDVPLPQRPRKWVWNIWMCSLWAVVLVCTYYSGFQTAIQMYRFSFIGLCWGTPCIPVMSPASGFRLRLCKPKTVFREAKSLVVAVCMGYITADTGMFYFCHGKDAQCTEQSLRTRSLCLAVLYQFFRETACDIRDVDEDRRDGMKTLPVRMGRRGTLLLLTGLGLVLDALLTGGVSVASRGVQISNRLLVASVERVLICMGLYGQILEHPRDDYLVWGIMALGGLVFGGWAQMSLIE
;
A
#
# COMPACT_ATOMS: atom_id res chain seq x y z
N MET A 1 -23.28 -63.80 3.78
CA MET A 1 -23.21 -63.20 2.41
C MET A 1 -24.57 -62.57 2.14
N SER A 2 -24.64 -61.26 1.96
CA SER A 2 -25.87 -60.54 1.55
C SER A 2 -25.50 -59.43 0.58
N LYS A 3 -26.45 -59.05 -0.28
CA LYS A 3 -26.25 -58.12 -1.40
C LYS A 3 -26.63 -56.67 -1.05
N ASP A 4 -26.29 -55.80 -2.00
CA ASP A 4 -26.96 -54.54 -2.37
C ASP A 4 -27.04 -53.39 -1.35
N ALA A 5 -26.22 -52.37 -1.59
CA ALA A 5 -26.60 -50.95 -1.46
C ALA A 5 -25.57 -50.04 -2.17
N ARG A 6 -25.84 -49.64 -3.42
CA ARG A 6 -25.19 -48.49 -4.07
C ARG A 6 -26.25 -47.63 -4.75
N GLY A 7 -26.16 -46.32 -4.50
CA GLY A 7 -27.11 -45.31 -4.98
C GLY A 7 -28.00 -44.80 -3.84
N ALA A 8 -28.22 -43.51 -3.62
CA ALA A 8 -27.57 -42.25 -3.99
C ALA A 8 -28.49 -41.13 -3.44
N ALA A 9 -27.92 -39.94 -3.24
CA ALA A 9 -28.60 -38.64 -3.12
C ALA A 9 -29.35 -38.25 -1.82
N ALA A 10 -29.45 -36.91 -1.67
CA ALA A 10 -30.23 -36.10 -0.74
C ALA A 10 -29.79 -36.05 0.74
N GLY A 11 -29.65 -34.83 1.28
CA GLY A 11 -29.36 -34.60 2.71
C GLY A 11 -28.48 -33.39 3.07
N ALA A 12 -28.26 -32.43 2.16
CA ALA A 12 -27.49 -31.22 2.46
C ALA A 12 -28.40 -30.02 2.80
N THR A 13 -28.58 -29.76 4.10
CA THR A 13 -29.10 -28.54 4.76
C THR A 13 -28.93 -28.78 6.27
N GLU A 14 -28.65 -27.83 7.16
CA GLU A 14 -28.30 -26.41 7.10
C GLU A 14 -27.59 -26.06 8.44
N GLY A 15 -26.84 -24.96 8.54
CA GLY A 15 -26.39 -24.47 9.86
C GLY A 15 -24.93 -24.01 10.05
N SER A 16 -24.19 -23.62 9.01
CA SER A 16 -22.99 -22.78 9.21
C SER A 16 -23.16 -21.42 8.51
N SER A 17 -23.71 -20.47 9.25
CA SER A 17 -23.78 -19.06 8.86
C SER A 17 -22.41 -18.39 8.98
N SER A 18 -21.44 -18.77 8.14
CA SER A 18 -20.29 -17.91 7.89
C SER A 18 -20.72 -16.80 6.94
N SER A 19 -20.41 -15.55 7.31
CA SER A 19 -20.86 -14.36 6.59
C SER A 19 -20.41 -14.37 5.14
N ARG A 20 -21.37 -14.52 4.21
CA ARG A 20 -21.16 -14.19 2.79
C ARG A 20 -20.79 -12.71 2.71
N GLY A 21 -19.53 -12.39 2.40
CA GLY A 21 -19.10 -11.01 2.17
C GLY A 21 -19.99 -10.34 1.14
N HIS A 22 -20.77 -9.35 1.56
CA HIS A 22 -21.73 -8.70 0.68
C HIS A 22 -20.96 -7.97 -0.44
N PRO A 23 -21.37 -8.02 -1.71
CA PRO A 23 -20.64 -7.34 -2.80
C PRO A 23 -20.53 -5.83 -2.59
N PHE A 24 -21.41 -5.23 -1.78
CA PHE A 24 -21.29 -3.83 -1.33
C PHE A 24 -20.08 -3.56 -0.42
N PHE A 25 -19.73 -4.51 0.46
CA PHE A 25 -18.57 -4.38 1.33
C PHE A 25 -17.26 -4.61 0.57
N SER A 26 -17.19 -5.62 -0.30
CA SER A 26 -15.98 -5.89 -1.09
C SER A 26 -15.74 -4.91 -2.25
N LEU A 27 -16.79 -4.40 -2.91
CA LEU A 27 -16.65 -3.47 -4.05
C LEU A 27 -16.83 -1.99 -3.71
N GLY A 28 -17.19 -1.67 -2.46
CA GLY A 28 -17.40 -0.29 -2.00
C GLY A 28 -16.60 0.04 -0.75
N VAL A 29 -16.91 -0.63 0.36
CA VAL A 29 -16.31 -0.31 1.68
C VAL A 29 -14.81 -0.62 1.71
N MET A 30 -14.39 -1.78 1.22
CA MET A 30 -12.98 -2.19 1.21
C MET A 30 -12.12 -1.29 0.29
N PRO A 31 -12.52 -1.00 -0.97
CA PRO A 31 -11.90 0.04 -1.80
C PRO A 31 -11.85 1.43 -1.16
N ALA A 32 -12.89 1.84 -0.43
CA ALA A 32 -12.88 3.13 0.28
C ALA A 32 -11.91 3.13 1.47
N LEU A 33 -11.79 2.03 2.21
CA LEU A 33 -10.87 1.91 3.36
C LEU A 33 -9.40 1.75 2.93
N MET A 34 -9.14 0.99 1.86
CA MET A 34 -7.82 0.98 1.20
C MET A 34 -7.48 2.36 0.64
N GLY A 35 -8.44 3.01 -0.03
CA GLY A 35 -8.32 4.39 -0.46
C GLY A 35 -8.04 5.38 0.66
N LEU A 36 -8.59 5.17 1.87
CA LEU A 36 -8.25 5.93 3.09
C LEU A 36 -6.81 5.67 3.57
N GLY A 37 -6.33 4.43 3.45
CA GLY A 37 -4.92 4.06 3.67
C GLY A 37 -3.96 4.70 2.65
N HIS A 38 -4.41 4.92 1.42
CA HIS A 38 -3.73 5.73 0.40
C HIS A 38 -3.98 7.24 0.55
N LEU A 39 -4.93 7.65 1.38
CA LEU A 39 -5.24 9.06 1.67
C LEU A 39 -4.27 9.64 2.70
N ALA A 40 -3.94 8.92 3.77
CA ALA A 40 -3.00 9.39 4.81
C ALA A 40 -1.62 9.88 4.32
N PRO A 41 -0.94 9.20 3.35
CA PRO A 41 0.31 9.71 2.79
C PRO A 41 0.09 10.98 1.95
N VAL A 42 -1.08 11.12 1.31
CA VAL A 42 -1.39 12.29 0.49
C VAL A 42 -2.00 13.43 1.31
N LEU A 43 -2.64 13.15 2.44
CA LEU A 43 -3.03 14.11 3.48
C LEU A 43 -1.78 14.83 4.01
N ALA A 44 -0.72 14.07 4.30
CA ALA A 44 0.60 14.64 4.55
C ALA A 44 1.09 15.42 3.32
N ALA A 45 0.95 14.89 2.10
CA ALA A 45 1.34 15.53 0.82
C ALA A 45 0.46 16.71 0.38
N ILE A 46 -0.47 17.14 1.23
CA ILE A 46 -1.30 18.35 1.04
C ILE A 46 -1.05 19.35 2.17
N TYR A 47 -1.06 18.87 3.43
CA TYR A 47 -0.67 19.68 4.57
C TYR A 47 0.70 20.33 4.31
N THR A 48 1.56 19.56 3.66
CA THR A 48 2.70 20.00 2.86
C THR A 48 2.30 19.99 1.38
N ALA A 49 2.58 20.91 0.49
CA ALA A 49 3.28 22.17 0.61
C ALA A 49 2.36 23.36 1.01
N THR A 50 1.10 23.11 1.41
CA THR A 50 0.13 24.21 1.61
C THR A 50 0.26 24.91 2.97
N GLY A 51 0.85 24.27 3.97
CA GLY A 51 0.96 24.79 5.35
C GLY A 51 -0.35 24.78 6.15
N LEU A 52 -1.43 24.21 5.60
CA LEU A 52 -2.78 24.32 6.16
C LEU A 52 -3.34 22.96 6.60
N VAL A 53 -3.82 22.88 7.84
CA VAL A 53 -4.67 21.75 8.34
C VAL A 53 -6.05 21.76 7.66
N GLN A 54 -6.42 22.87 7.00
CA GLN A 54 -7.63 22.95 6.20
C GLN A 54 -7.44 22.19 4.88
N PHE A 55 -7.70 20.89 4.93
CA PHE A 55 -7.74 20.04 3.75
C PHE A 55 -8.78 20.57 2.76
N PRO A 56 -8.43 20.83 1.49
CA PRO A 56 -9.41 21.11 0.46
C PRO A 56 -10.29 19.86 0.31
N PRO A 57 -11.62 19.90 0.58
CA PRO A 57 -12.46 18.70 0.56
C PRO A 57 -12.47 18.03 -0.81
N ALA A 58 -12.34 18.85 -1.87
CA ALA A 58 -12.11 18.42 -3.23
C ALA A 58 -10.87 17.52 -3.37
N LEU A 59 -9.74 17.89 -2.76
CA LEU A 59 -8.49 17.16 -2.94
C LEU A 59 -8.56 15.77 -2.28
N LEU A 60 -9.12 15.70 -1.07
CA LEU A 60 -9.43 14.43 -0.39
C LEU A 60 -10.42 13.57 -1.18
N GLY A 61 -11.48 14.19 -1.70
CA GLY A 61 -12.44 13.53 -2.58
C GLY A 61 -11.75 12.91 -3.79
N MET A 62 -10.82 13.63 -4.44
CA MET A 62 -10.06 13.15 -5.61
C MET A 62 -9.25 11.89 -5.29
N ILE A 63 -8.46 11.92 -4.21
CA ILE A 63 -7.54 10.83 -3.85
C ILE A 63 -8.33 9.60 -3.42
N GLY A 64 -9.30 9.79 -2.54
CA GLY A 64 -10.11 8.70 -1.98
C GLY A 64 -10.94 8.02 -3.05
N THR A 65 -11.54 8.79 -3.96
CA THR A 65 -12.30 8.20 -5.07
C THR A 65 -11.43 7.66 -6.19
N ALA A 66 -10.24 8.20 -6.47
CA ALA A 66 -9.31 7.60 -7.42
C ALA A 66 -8.80 6.23 -6.95
N ALA A 67 -8.44 6.11 -5.66
CA ALA A 67 -8.03 4.83 -5.07
C ALA A 67 -9.21 3.86 -4.97
N ALA A 68 -10.38 4.30 -4.50
CA ALA A 68 -11.56 3.45 -4.48
C ALA A 68 -11.99 2.97 -5.88
N LEU A 69 -11.81 3.79 -6.92
CA LEU A 69 -12.08 3.44 -8.33
C LEU A 69 -11.15 2.36 -8.84
N VAL A 70 -9.86 2.44 -8.47
CA VAL A 70 -8.84 1.44 -8.71
C VAL A 70 -9.19 0.11 -8.03
N ASP A 71 -9.40 0.13 -6.71
CA ASP A 71 -9.59 -1.09 -5.91
C ASP A 71 -10.95 -1.76 -6.23
N SER A 72 -11.98 -0.97 -6.50
CA SER A 72 -13.27 -1.47 -7.00
C SER A 72 -13.07 -2.25 -8.30
N TYR A 73 -12.24 -1.73 -9.22
CA TYR A 73 -12.05 -2.28 -10.55
C TYR A 73 -11.21 -3.55 -10.57
N ASP A 74 -10.19 -3.68 -9.71
CA ASP A 74 -9.49 -4.96 -9.52
C ASP A 74 -10.40 -5.99 -8.84
N THR A 75 -11.07 -5.62 -7.74
CA THR A 75 -12.00 -6.52 -7.03
C THR A 75 -13.13 -7.01 -7.95
N TYR A 76 -13.69 -6.17 -8.81
CA TYR A 76 -14.71 -6.57 -9.79
C TYR A 76 -14.18 -7.57 -10.83
N LYS A 77 -12.89 -7.54 -11.17
CA LYS A 77 -12.26 -8.54 -12.04
C LYS A 77 -12.08 -9.88 -11.34
N ASP A 78 -11.74 -9.88 -10.05
CA ASP A 78 -11.45 -11.10 -9.30
C ASP A 78 -12.73 -11.83 -8.84
N VAL A 79 -13.85 -11.11 -8.66
CA VAL A 79 -15.16 -11.74 -8.39
C VAL A 79 -15.57 -12.66 -9.56
N PRO A 80 -15.98 -13.92 -9.32
CA PRO A 80 -16.45 -14.84 -10.36
C PRO A 80 -17.66 -14.30 -11.12
N LEU A 81 -17.74 -14.55 -12.44
CA LEU A 81 -18.84 -14.10 -13.32
C LEU A 81 -20.27 -14.23 -12.73
N PRO A 82 -20.70 -15.36 -12.12
CA PRO A 82 -22.06 -15.48 -11.55
C PRO A 82 -22.30 -14.66 -10.28
N GLN A 83 -21.24 -14.15 -9.64
CA GLN A 83 -21.31 -13.34 -8.41
C GLN A 83 -21.08 -11.85 -8.66
N ARG A 84 -20.68 -11.44 -9.88
CA ARG A 84 -20.47 -10.02 -10.22
C ARG A 84 -21.78 -9.25 -10.16
N PRO A 85 -21.77 -7.99 -9.67
CA PRO A 85 -22.95 -7.13 -9.76
C PRO A 85 -23.35 -6.93 -11.22
N ARG A 86 -24.66 -6.67 -11.44
CA ARG A 86 -25.21 -6.41 -12.78
C ARG A 86 -24.44 -5.26 -13.43
N LYS A 87 -24.09 -5.40 -14.72
CA LYS A 87 -23.27 -4.41 -15.47
C LYS A 87 -23.73 -2.96 -15.30
N TRP A 88 -25.04 -2.71 -15.22
CA TRP A 88 -25.57 -1.35 -15.04
C TRP A 88 -25.27 -0.77 -13.66
N VAL A 89 -25.34 -1.57 -12.58
CA VAL A 89 -24.96 -1.15 -11.21
C VAL A 89 -23.47 -0.83 -11.16
N TRP A 90 -22.66 -1.68 -11.77
CA TRP A 90 -21.22 -1.48 -11.90
C TRP A 90 -20.88 -0.19 -12.66
N ASN A 91 -21.53 0.04 -13.79
CA ASN A 91 -21.34 1.26 -14.57
C ASN A 91 -21.76 2.51 -13.79
N ILE A 92 -22.88 2.48 -13.06
CA ILE A 92 -23.29 3.61 -12.19
C ILE A 92 -22.22 3.89 -11.14
N TRP A 93 -21.74 2.87 -10.41
CA TRP A 93 -20.69 3.02 -9.41
C TRP A 93 -19.42 3.66 -9.98
N MET A 94 -18.91 3.13 -11.10
CA MET A 94 -17.72 3.67 -11.76
C MET A 94 -17.94 5.10 -12.29
N CYS A 95 -19.10 5.40 -12.85
CA CYS A 95 -19.45 6.76 -13.29
C CYS A 95 -19.56 7.74 -12.11
N SER A 96 -20.10 7.30 -10.96
CA SER A 96 -20.15 8.12 -9.74
C SER A 96 -18.75 8.44 -9.21
N LEU A 97 -17.85 7.44 -9.15
CA LEU A 97 -16.46 7.68 -8.73
C LEU A 97 -15.72 8.61 -9.71
N TRP A 98 -15.85 8.40 -11.03
CA TRP A 98 -15.28 9.30 -12.04
C TRP A 98 -15.85 10.72 -11.93
N ALA A 99 -17.15 10.88 -11.68
CA ALA A 99 -17.77 12.18 -11.50
C ALA A 99 -17.22 12.91 -10.26
N VAL A 100 -17.01 12.21 -9.14
CA VAL A 100 -16.36 12.79 -7.96
C VAL A 100 -14.92 13.20 -8.28
N VAL A 101 -14.12 12.33 -8.92
CA VAL A 101 -12.75 12.70 -9.35
C VAL A 101 -12.76 13.96 -10.22
N LEU A 102 -13.61 14.05 -11.24
CA LEU A 102 -13.68 15.21 -12.15
C LEU A 102 -14.10 16.51 -11.44
N VAL A 103 -15.13 16.46 -10.60
CA VAL A 103 -15.59 17.60 -9.78
C VAL A 103 -14.47 18.05 -8.84
N CYS A 104 -13.82 17.10 -8.18
CA CYS A 104 -12.70 17.35 -7.29
C CYS A 104 -11.48 17.97 -8.01
N THR A 105 -11.16 17.51 -9.22
CA THR A 105 -10.11 18.08 -10.07
C THR A 105 -10.41 19.53 -10.43
N TYR A 106 -11.66 19.83 -10.81
CA TYR A 106 -12.09 21.20 -11.12
C TYR A 106 -11.90 22.13 -9.92
N TYR A 107 -12.38 21.73 -8.74
CA TYR A 107 -12.25 22.55 -7.52
C TYR A 107 -10.83 22.61 -6.93
N SER A 108 -9.95 21.66 -7.24
CA SER A 108 -8.57 21.65 -6.71
C SER A 108 -7.62 22.60 -7.47
N GLY A 109 -8.02 23.07 -8.65
CA GLY A 109 -7.20 23.96 -9.49
C GLY A 109 -6.15 23.22 -10.34
N PHE A 110 -5.79 23.84 -11.48
CA PHE A 110 -5.02 23.19 -12.54
C PHE A 110 -3.60 22.74 -12.15
N GLN A 111 -2.89 23.52 -11.34
CA GLN A 111 -1.53 23.15 -10.88
C GLN A 111 -1.55 22.00 -9.88
N THR A 112 -2.46 22.04 -8.91
CA THR A 112 -2.71 20.93 -7.97
C THR A 112 -3.08 19.67 -8.72
N ALA A 113 -3.98 19.79 -9.71
CA ALA A 113 -4.38 18.70 -10.58
C ALA A 113 -3.22 18.13 -11.40
N ILE A 114 -2.29 18.93 -11.92
CA ILE A 114 -1.10 18.42 -12.64
C ILE A 114 -0.19 17.62 -11.72
N GLN A 115 0.15 18.13 -10.53
CA GLN A 115 1.03 17.39 -9.61
C GLN A 115 0.33 16.12 -9.09
N MET A 116 -0.95 16.23 -8.73
CA MET A 116 -1.79 15.07 -8.42
C MET A 116 -1.82 14.07 -9.57
N TYR A 117 -2.09 14.47 -10.81
CA TYR A 117 -2.15 13.54 -11.94
C TYR A 117 -0.79 12.96 -12.30
N ARG A 118 0.35 13.59 -12.00
CA ARG A 118 1.65 12.93 -12.10
C ARG A 118 1.75 11.75 -11.14
N PHE A 119 1.40 11.97 -9.87
CA PHE A 119 1.41 10.93 -8.84
C PHE A 119 0.28 9.91 -8.98
N SER A 120 -0.89 10.31 -9.48
CA SER A 120 -2.05 9.47 -9.76
C SER A 120 -1.96 8.78 -11.11
N PHE A 121 -1.19 9.25 -12.09
CA PHE A 121 -0.90 8.47 -13.31
C PHE A 121 0.11 7.37 -13.00
N ILE A 122 1.11 7.65 -12.15
CA ILE A 122 1.92 6.61 -11.51
C ILE A 122 0.97 5.67 -10.74
N GLY A 123 0.17 6.19 -9.80
CA GLY A 123 -0.80 5.44 -9.01
C GLY A 123 -1.86 4.66 -9.81
N LEU A 124 -2.21 5.09 -11.03
CA LEU A 124 -3.12 4.40 -11.94
C LEU A 124 -2.38 3.36 -12.79
N CYS A 125 -1.14 3.61 -13.22
CA CYS A 125 -0.29 2.57 -13.82
C CYS A 125 0.05 1.44 -12.83
N TRP A 126 0.00 1.73 -11.53
CA TRP A 126 0.24 0.78 -10.44
C TRP A 126 -1.04 0.12 -9.91
N GLY A 127 -2.09 0.90 -9.69
CA GLY A 127 -3.37 0.47 -9.15
C GLY A 127 -4.27 -0.17 -10.21
N THR A 128 -4.29 0.33 -11.44
CA THR A 128 -4.92 -0.42 -12.53
C THR A 128 -4.03 -1.66 -12.79
N PRO A 129 -4.53 -2.89 -12.61
CA PRO A 129 -3.73 -4.07 -12.24
C PRO A 129 -3.07 -4.73 -13.46
N CYS A 130 -2.33 -3.94 -14.24
CA CYS A 130 -2.34 -4.06 -15.69
C CYS A 130 -1.07 -3.46 -16.33
N ILE A 131 0.12 -3.95 -15.95
CA ILE A 131 1.35 -3.61 -16.64
C ILE A 131 1.22 -4.06 -18.11
N PRO A 132 1.40 -3.16 -19.10
CA PRO A 132 1.35 -3.52 -20.50
C PRO A 132 2.62 -4.30 -20.89
N VAL A 133 2.47 -5.62 -21.04
CA VAL A 133 3.52 -6.52 -21.52
C VAL A 133 3.18 -6.94 -22.94
N MET A 134 4.02 -6.59 -23.91
CA MET A 134 3.95 -7.20 -25.24
C MET A 134 4.36 -8.66 -25.13
N SER A 135 3.47 -9.57 -25.51
CA SER A 135 3.70 -11.01 -25.45
C SER A 135 4.03 -11.56 -26.85
N PRO A 136 5.29 -11.98 -27.13
CA PRO A 136 5.67 -12.54 -28.42
C PRO A 136 4.88 -13.81 -28.75
N ALA A 137 4.62 -14.65 -27.74
CA ALA A 137 3.85 -15.89 -27.84
C ALA A 137 2.38 -15.70 -28.26
N SER A 138 1.88 -14.46 -28.28
CA SER A 138 0.54 -14.08 -28.77
C SER A 138 0.60 -13.09 -29.94
N GLY A 139 1.70 -13.08 -30.70
CA GLY A 139 1.88 -12.20 -31.87
C GLY A 139 1.97 -10.72 -31.50
N PHE A 140 2.82 -10.38 -30.52
CA PHE A 140 3.04 -9.01 -30.02
C PHE A 140 1.78 -8.28 -29.50
N ARG A 141 0.68 -9.00 -29.22
CA ARG A 141 -0.49 -8.41 -28.56
C ARG A 141 -0.12 -7.84 -27.20
N LEU A 142 -0.61 -6.63 -26.93
CA LEU A 142 -0.53 -5.95 -25.65
C LEU A 142 -1.35 -6.75 -24.62
N ARG A 143 -0.69 -7.39 -23.66
CA ARG A 143 -1.34 -8.08 -22.54
C ARG A 143 -1.15 -7.26 -21.27
N LEU A 144 -2.25 -7.04 -20.56
CA LEU A 144 -2.24 -6.39 -19.26
C LEU A 144 -2.02 -7.45 -18.17
N CYS A 145 -0.98 -7.30 -17.34
CA CYS A 145 -0.59 -8.26 -16.31
C CYS A 145 -0.58 -7.64 -14.91
N LYS A 146 -1.02 -8.37 -13.88
CA LYS A 146 -0.93 -7.89 -12.48
C LYS A 146 0.54 -7.69 -12.08
N PRO A 147 0.89 -6.66 -11.27
CA PRO A 147 2.27 -6.42 -10.82
C PRO A 147 2.92 -7.65 -10.15
N LYS A 148 2.15 -8.42 -9.35
CA LYS A 148 2.61 -9.67 -8.73
C LYS A 148 3.05 -10.74 -9.73
N THR A 149 2.51 -10.75 -10.95
CA THR A 149 2.90 -11.66 -12.03
C THR A 149 4.22 -11.27 -12.69
N VAL A 150 4.49 -9.96 -12.83
CA VAL A 150 5.67 -9.42 -13.51
C VAL A 150 6.87 -9.32 -12.57
N PHE A 151 6.70 -8.63 -11.43
CA PHE A 151 7.80 -8.34 -10.50
C PHE A 151 8.03 -9.43 -9.46
N ARG A 152 7.06 -10.34 -9.25
CA ARG A 152 7.20 -11.51 -8.36
C ARG A 152 7.66 -11.09 -6.95
N GLU A 153 8.82 -11.58 -6.52
CA GLU A 153 9.46 -11.29 -5.23
C GLU A 153 9.77 -9.81 -5.04
N ALA A 154 9.98 -9.05 -6.12
CA ALA A 154 10.26 -7.62 -6.07
C ALA A 154 9.00 -6.73 -6.05
N LYS A 155 7.78 -7.28 -6.18
CA LYS A 155 6.51 -6.51 -6.27
C LYS A 155 6.43 -5.42 -5.20
N SER A 156 6.60 -5.81 -3.94
CA SER A 156 6.48 -4.93 -2.78
C SER A 156 7.54 -3.84 -2.78
N LEU A 157 8.76 -4.14 -3.23
CA LEU A 157 9.87 -3.18 -3.32
C LEU A 157 9.63 -2.14 -4.42
N VAL A 158 9.18 -2.54 -5.62
CA VAL A 158 8.95 -1.56 -6.71
C VAL A 158 7.76 -0.66 -6.38
N VAL A 159 6.68 -1.21 -5.80
CA VAL A 159 5.56 -0.41 -5.28
C VAL A 159 6.04 0.56 -4.20
N ALA A 160 6.88 0.12 -3.28
CA ALA A 160 7.45 0.97 -2.24
C ALA A 160 8.37 2.07 -2.77
N VAL A 161 9.15 1.83 -3.84
CA VAL A 161 9.91 2.88 -4.52
C VAL A 161 8.98 3.94 -5.07
N CYS A 162 7.93 3.55 -5.79
CA CYS A 162 6.97 4.49 -6.37
C CYS A 162 6.18 5.27 -5.30
N MET A 163 5.72 4.61 -4.23
CA MET A 163 5.09 5.30 -3.10
C MET A 163 6.07 6.21 -2.34
N GLY A 164 7.32 5.79 -2.17
CA GLY A 164 8.37 6.57 -1.54
C GLY A 164 8.63 7.90 -2.27
N TYR A 165 8.68 7.89 -3.60
CA TYR A 165 8.78 9.12 -4.41
C TYR A 165 7.61 10.09 -4.21
N ILE A 166 6.41 9.60 -3.89
CA ILE A 166 5.24 10.45 -3.56
C ILE A 166 5.38 11.02 -2.15
N THR A 167 5.84 10.21 -1.19
CA THR A 167 5.79 10.55 0.25
C THR A 167 7.07 11.14 0.83
N ALA A 168 8.18 11.13 0.09
CA ALA A 168 9.47 11.66 0.55
C ALA A 168 9.48 13.19 0.62
N ASP A 169 9.25 13.88 -0.50
CA ASP A 169 9.24 15.35 -0.59
C ASP A 169 8.15 15.96 0.31
N THR A 170 7.04 15.23 0.41
CA THR A 170 5.96 15.41 1.38
C THR A 170 6.47 15.45 2.82
N GLY A 171 7.00 14.33 3.34
CA GLY A 171 7.48 14.25 4.72
C GLY A 171 8.58 15.28 5.00
N MET A 172 9.46 15.50 4.01
CA MET A 172 10.46 16.56 4.04
C MET A 172 9.85 17.94 4.26
N PHE A 173 8.88 18.37 3.44
CA PHE A 173 8.28 19.69 3.60
C PHE A 173 7.60 19.83 4.96
N TYR A 174 7.04 18.76 5.55
CA TYR A 174 6.38 18.83 6.86
C TYR A 174 7.35 19.27 7.96
N PHE A 175 8.43 18.51 8.12
CA PHE A 175 9.35 18.68 9.23
C PHE A 175 10.32 19.85 9.03
N CYS A 176 10.38 20.37 7.81
CA CYS A 176 11.21 21.50 7.42
C CYS A 176 10.46 22.84 7.34
N HIS A 177 9.14 22.86 7.53
CA HIS A 177 8.36 24.09 7.50
C HIS A 177 8.88 25.07 8.57
N GLY A 178 9.42 26.21 8.14
CA GLY A 178 10.07 27.18 9.02
C GLY A 178 11.56 26.94 9.33
N LYS A 179 12.19 25.94 8.68
CA LYS A 179 13.64 25.61 8.78
C LYS A 179 14.32 25.57 7.40
N ASP A 180 13.80 26.30 6.41
CA ASP A 180 14.05 26.13 4.97
C ASP A 180 15.53 26.03 4.55
N ALA A 181 16.44 26.71 5.26
CA ALA A 181 17.89 26.68 4.97
C ALA A 181 18.56 25.31 5.22
N GLN A 182 18.06 24.49 6.14
CA GLN A 182 18.67 23.19 6.49
C GLN A 182 18.17 22.02 5.62
N CYS A 183 17.01 22.17 4.97
CA CYS A 183 16.31 21.07 4.29
C CYS A 183 16.43 21.06 2.76
N THR A 184 17.26 21.95 2.21
CA THR A 184 17.62 21.94 0.79
C THR A 184 18.78 20.99 0.49
N GLU A 185 19.44 20.43 1.50
CA GLU A 185 20.59 19.55 1.31
C GLU A 185 20.20 18.24 0.57
N GLN A 186 20.90 17.97 -0.53
CA GLN A 186 20.72 16.78 -1.37
C GLN A 186 20.83 15.49 -0.54
N SER A 187 21.78 15.41 0.39
CA SER A 187 22.03 14.22 1.22
C SER A 187 20.81 13.88 2.09
N LEU A 188 20.21 14.90 2.72
CA LEU A 188 19.09 14.79 3.63
C LEU A 188 17.81 14.40 2.87
N ARG A 189 17.58 15.00 1.69
CA ARG A 189 16.50 14.58 0.77
C ARG A 189 16.65 13.13 0.31
N THR A 190 17.87 12.70 -0.05
CA THR A 190 18.13 11.30 -0.43
C THR A 190 17.87 10.35 0.74
N ARG A 191 18.34 10.66 1.95
CA ARG A 191 18.08 9.86 3.16
C ARG A 191 16.58 9.76 3.45
N SER A 192 15.84 10.86 3.32
CA SER A 192 14.39 10.90 3.49
C SER A 192 13.63 10.07 2.46
N LEU A 193 14.05 10.10 1.19
CA LEU A 193 13.52 9.21 0.15
C LEU A 193 13.79 7.75 0.50
N CYS A 194 15.01 7.39 0.90
CA CYS A 194 15.33 6.02 1.29
C CYS A 194 14.51 5.54 2.51
N LEU A 195 14.26 6.40 3.51
CA LEU A 195 13.38 6.08 4.64
C LEU A 195 11.93 5.92 4.19
N ALA A 196 11.41 6.82 3.35
CA ALA A 196 10.07 6.70 2.79
C ALA A 196 9.92 5.36 2.04
N VAL A 197 10.87 4.98 1.18
CA VAL A 197 10.86 3.68 0.49
C VAL A 197 10.93 2.51 1.48
N LEU A 198 11.75 2.60 2.53
CA LEU A 198 11.90 1.54 3.54
C LEU A 198 10.58 1.26 4.28
N TYR A 199 9.90 2.29 4.78
CA TYR A 199 8.65 2.11 5.52
C TYR A 199 7.45 1.78 4.61
N GLN A 200 7.43 2.28 3.37
CA GLN A 200 6.47 1.82 2.36
C GLN A 200 6.70 0.35 2.01
N PHE A 201 7.96 -0.12 1.97
CA PHE A 201 8.30 -1.53 1.73
C PHE A 201 7.85 -2.42 2.87
N PHE A 202 7.97 -1.98 4.12
CA PHE A 202 7.42 -2.71 5.27
C PHE A 202 5.91 -2.85 5.16
N ARG A 203 5.20 -1.74 4.92
CA ARG A 203 3.74 -1.71 4.79
C ARG A 203 3.26 -2.63 3.67
N GLU A 204 3.78 -2.44 2.46
CA GLU A 204 3.39 -3.18 1.27
C GLU A 204 3.71 -4.68 1.39
N THR A 205 4.89 -5.02 1.88
CA THR A 205 5.28 -6.43 2.08
C THR A 205 4.42 -7.07 3.15
N ALA A 206 4.07 -6.35 4.22
CA ALA A 206 3.18 -6.88 5.25
C ALA A 206 1.74 -7.05 4.71
N CYS A 207 1.24 -6.19 3.82
CA CYS A 207 -0.01 -6.42 3.09
C CYS A 207 0.07 -7.73 2.28
N ASP A 208 1.16 -7.95 1.53
CA ASP A 208 1.39 -9.21 0.78
C ASP A 208 1.45 -10.44 1.72
N ILE A 209 1.81 -10.30 3.00
CA ILE A 209 1.76 -11.41 3.98
C ILE A 209 0.31 -11.82 4.29
N ARG A 210 -0.66 -10.89 4.28
CA ARG A 210 -2.10 -11.20 4.46
C ARG A 210 -2.67 -11.98 3.27
N ASP A 211 -2.12 -11.76 2.09
CA ASP A 211 -2.57 -12.36 0.84
C ASP A 211 -1.86 -13.69 0.48
N VAL A 212 -0.91 -14.15 1.31
CA VAL A 212 -0.03 -15.29 1.01
C VAL A 212 -0.76 -16.59 0.63
N ASP A 213 -1.94 -16.84 1.19
CA ASP A 213 -2.73 -18.05 0.92
C ASP A 213 -3.61 -17.93 -0.33
N GLU A 214 -3.92 -16.71 -0.78
CA GLU A 214 -4.48 -16.46 -2.11
C GLU A 214 -3.37 -16.56 -3.16
N ASP A 215 -2.27 -15.83 -2.98
CA ASP A 215 -1.12 -15.84 -3.89
C ASP A 215 -0.56 -17.25 -4.13
N ARG A 216 -0.50 -18.09 -3.09
CA ARG A 216 -0.09 -19.49 -3.22
C ARG A 216 -1.08 -20.34 -4.03
N ARG A 217 -2.40 -20.10 -3.91
CA ARG A 217 -3.42 -20.79 -4.72
C ARG A 217 -3.36 -20.34 -6.19
N ASP A 218 -3.07 -19.08 -6.43
CA ASP A 218 -2.91 -18.47 -7.76
C ASP A 218 -1.56 -18.81 -8.43
N GLY A 219 -0.68 -19.55 -7.76
CA GLY A 219 0.66 -19.89 -8.27
C GLY A 219 1.63 -18.69 -8.36
N MET A 220 1.34 -17.61 -7.63
CA MET A 220 2.16 -16.41 -7.57
C MET A 220 3.47 -16.68 -6.82
N LYS A 221 4.50 -15.89 -7.14
CA LYS A 221 5.84 -15.99 -6.55
C LYS A 221 6.21 -14.69 -5.85
N THR A 222 5.38 -14.24 -4.91
CA THR A 222 5.67 -13.05 -4.08
C THR A 222 6.62 -13.41 -2.94
N LEU A 223 7.27 -12.41 -2.35
CA LEU A 223 8.26 -12.60 -1.28
C LEU A 223 7.68 -13.37 -0.07
N PRO A 224 6.44 -13.09 0.40
CA PRO A 224 5.81 -13.87 1.46
C PRO A 224 5.50 -15.32 1.11
N VAL A 225 5.17 -15.63 -0.15
CA VAL A 225 4.91 -17.02 -0.58
C VAL A 225 6.18 -17.86 -0.48
N ARG A 226 7.34 -17.26 -0.84
CA ARG A 226 8.64 -17.94 -0.86
C ARG A 226 9.27 -18.06 0.53
N MET A 227 9.18 -17.04 1.38
CA MET A 227 9.81 -17.04 2.72
C MET A 227 8.86 -17.47 3.86
N GLY A 228 7.55 -17.44 3.63
CA GLY A 228 6.54 -17.62 4.66
C GLY A 228 6.43 -16.42 5.61
N ARG A 229 5.25 -16.26 6.23
CA ARG A 229 4.89 -15.07 7.05
C ARG A 229 5.98 -14.67 8.07
N ARG A 230 6.48 -15.64 8.86
CA ARG A 230 7.53 -15.42 9.87
C ARG A 230 8.88 -15.06 9.25
N GLY A 231 9.29 -15.76 8.18
CA GLY A 231 10.56 -15.49 7.50
C GLY A 231 10.60 -14.09 6.89
N THR A 232 9.48 -13.64 6.32
CA THR A 232 9.34 -12.27 5.81
C THR A 232 9.39 -11.23 6.93
N LEU A 233 8.64 -11.39 8.03
CA LEU A 233 8.71 -10.44 9.16
C LEU A 233 10.13 -10.33 9.76
N LEU A 234 10.84 -11.46 9.91
CA LEU A 234 12.23 -11.45 10.36
C LEU A 234 13.16 -10.72 9.37
N LEU A 235 12.97 -10.90 8.06
CA LEU A 235 13.70 -10.16 7.03
C LEU A 235 13.43 -8.65 7.10
N LEU A 236 12.15 -8.25 7.21
CA LEU A 236 11.77 -6.83 7.31
C LEU A 236 12.35 -6.20 8.59
N THR A 237 12.35 -6.93 9.71
CA THR A 237 12.93 -6.49 10.97
C THR A 237 14.46 -6.32 10.84
N GLY A 238 15.17 -7.33 10.33
CA GLY A 238 16.62 -7.28 10.17
C GLY A 238 17.08 -6.20 9.18
N LEU A 239 16.43 -6.09 8.02
CA LEU A 239 16.68 -5.01 7.06
C LEU A 239 16.37 -3.63 7.68
N GLY A 240 15.28 -3.51 8.44
CA GLY A 240 14.91 -2.26 9.08
C GLY A 240 15.92 -1.79 10.11
N LEU A 241 16.34 -2.66 11.02
CA LEU A 241 17.32 -2.32 12.07
C LEU A 241 18.66 -1.83 11.47
N VAL A 242 19.08 -2.41 10.34
CA VAL A 242 20.31 -1.98 9.65
C VAL A 242 20.09 -0.70 8.84
N LEU A 243 19.05 -0.66 8.00
CA LEU A 243 18.84 0.45 7.06
C LEU A 243 18.34 1.71 7.76
N ASP A 244 17.42 1.63 8.72
CA ASP A 244 16.95 2.79 9.48
C ASP A 244 18.08 3.41 10.30
N ALA A 245 18.95 2.59 10.93
CA ALA A 245 20.07 3.08 11.73
C ALA A 245 21.14 3.77 10.87
N LEU A 246 21.44 3.25 9.67
CA LEU A 246 22.32 3.90 8.70
C LEU A 246 21.69 5.19 8.13
N LEU A 247 20.42 5.14 7.74
CA LEU A 247 19.72 6.26 7.11
C LEU A 247 19.41 7.40 8.09
N THR A 248 19.18 7.12 9.37
CA THR A 248 19.00 8.15 10.41
C THR A 248 20.31 8.60 11.06
N GLY A 249 21.43 7.91 10.82
CA GLY A 249 22.75 8.28 11.36
C GLY A 249 23.02 7.76 12.77
N GLY A 250 22.23 6.80 13.25
CA GLY A 250 22.56 5.98 14.42
C GLY A 250 23.87 5.20 14.22
N VAL A 251 24.16 4.79 12.98
CA VAL A 251 25.45 4.26 12.56
C VAL A 251 25.95 5.05 11.36
N SER A 252 27.18 5.58 11.42
CA SER A 252 27.84 6.27 10.33
C SER A 252 29.19 5.60 10.04
N VAL A 253 29.46 5.32 8.76
CA VAL A 253 30.71 4.71 8.31
C VAL A 253 31.56 5.79 7.63
N ALA A 254 32.59 6.25 8.32
CA ALA A 254 33.51 7.28 7.84
C ALA A 254 34.90 6.69 7.53
N SER A 255 35.74 7.43 6.81
CA SER A 255 37.13 7.05 6.52
C SER A 255 38.02 6.85 7.76
N ARG A 256 37.55 7.30 8.94
CA ARG A 256 38.22 7.12 10.25
C ARG A 256 37.62 5.99 11.10
N GLY A 257 36.67 5.21 10.56
CA GLY A 257 36.00 4.11 11.26
C GLY A 257 34.48 4.29 11.39
N VAL A 258 33.88 3.42 12.21
CA VAL A 258 32.43 3.43 12.49
C VAL A 258 32.14 4.37 13.67
N GLN A 259 31.28 5.35 13.46
CA GLN A 259 30.72 6.20 14.50
C GLN A 259 29.32 5.74 14.85
N ILE A 260 29.00 5.68 16.15
CA ILE A 260 27.70 5.23 16.65
C ILE A 260 27.08 6.35 17.49
N SER A 261 25.90 6.81 17.09
CA SER A 261 25.08 7.73 17.89
C SER A 261 24.09 6.90 18.69
N ASN A 262 24.40 6.64 19.97
CA ASN A 262 23.59 5.76 20.82
C ASN A 262 22.11 6.20 20.89
N ARG A 263 21.82 7.50 20.94
CA ARG A 263 20.45 8.04 20.94
C ARG A 263 19.70 7.69 19.65
N LEU A 264 20.31 7.96 18.49
CA LEU A 264 19.68 7.71 17.19
C LEU A 264 19.59 6.20 16.89
N LEU A 265 20.55 5.40 17.34
CA LEU A 265 20.52 3.95 17.25
C LEU A 265 19.40 3.35 18.11
N VAL A 266 19.23 3.78 19.36
CA VAL A 266 18.12 3.32 20.21
C VAL A 266 16.78 3.72 19.61
N ALA A 267 16.61 4.97 19.17
CA ALA A 267 15.39 5.42 18.50
C ALA A 267 15.09 4.63 17.20
N SER A 268 16.12 4.22 16.46
CA SER A 268 16.00 3.35 15.28
C SER A 268 15.51 1.95 15.65
N VAL A 269 16.11 1.34 16.68
CA VAL A 269 15.69 0.03 17.21
C VAL A 269 14.24 0.08 17.69
N GLU A 270 13.88 1.10 18.47
CA GLU A 270 12.52 1.31 18.96
C GLU A 270 11.51 1.46 17.81
N ARG A 271 11.76 2.35 16.84
CA ARG A 271 10.89 2.53 15.66
C ARG A 271 10.62 1.21 14.94
N VAL A 272 11.67 0.49 14.59
CA VAL A 272 11.56 -0.74 13.79
C VAL A 272 10.89 -1.85 14.59
N LEU A 273 11.26 -2.05 15.86
CA LEU A 273 10.64 -3.10 16.69
C LEU A 273 9.17 -2.81 17.00
N ILE A 274 8.79 -1.55 17.26
CA ILE A 274 7.38 -1.19 17.47
C ILE A 274 6.60 -1.33 16.16
N CYS A 275 7.15 -0.90 15.02
CA CYS A 275 6.52 -1.07 13.70
C CYS A 275 6.29 -2.54 13.35
N MET A 276 7.31 -3.39 13.53
CA MET A 276 7.23 -4.83 13.26
C MET A 276 6.38 -5.57 14.29
N GLY A 277 6.36 -5.14 15.55
CA GLY A 277 5.46 -5.65 16.58
C GLY A 277 4.00 -5.36 16.26
N LEU A 278 3.68 -4.12 15.86
CA LEU A 278 2.35 -3.72 15.39
C LEU A 278 1.91 -4.56 14.19
N TYR A 279 2.77 -4.72 13.17
CA TYR A 279 2.46 -5.58 12.03
C TYR A 279 2.32 -7.06 12.44
N GLY A 280 3.13 -7.56 13.37
CA GLY A 280 2.98 -8.90 13.92
C GLY A 280 1.59 -9.15 14.48
N GLN A 281 1.11 -8.25 15.36
CA GLN A 281 -0.24 -8.31 15.93
C GLN A 281 -1.33 -8.21 14.85
N ILE A 282 -1.23 -7.24 13.94
CA ILE A 282 -2.14 -7.03 12.80
C ILE A 282 -2.26 -8.28 11.90
N LEU A 283 -1.20 -9.06 11.77
CA LEU A 283 -1.15 -10.28 10.95
C LEU A 283 -1.76 -11.53 11.62
N GLU A 284 -2.12 -11.46 12.91
CA GLU A 284 -2.89 -12.48 13.61
C GLU A 284 -4.41 -12.31 13.39
N HIS A 285 -4.87 -11.09 13.09
CA HIS A 285 -6.27 -10.81 12.77
C HIS A 285 -6.67 -11.34 11.38
N PRO A 286 -7.93 -11.79 11.20
CA PRO A 286 -8.42 -12.32 9.93
C PRO A 286 -8.32 -11.30 8.79
N ARG A 287 -8.16 -11.80 7.55
CA ARG A 287 -7.99 -10.96 6.35
C ARG A 287 -9.15 -9.98 6.15
N ASP A 288 -10.36 -10.41 6.48
CA ASP A 288 -11.60 -9.66 6.30
C ASP A 288 -11.85 -8.58 7.39
N ASP A 289 -10.96 -8.45 8.38
CA ASP A 289 -11.00 -7.35 9.34
C ASP A 289 -10.54 -6.05 8.67
N TYR A 290 -11.51 -5.24 8.23
CA TYR A 290 -11.26 -3.99 7.51
C TYR A 290 -10.67 -2.87 8.39
N LEU A 291 -10.92 -2.89 9.71
CA LEU A 291 -10.33 -1.91 10.62
C LEU A 291 -8.82 -2.13 10.73
N VAL A 292 -8.43 -3.40 10.84
CA VAL A 292 -7.02 -3.83 10.86
C VAL A 292 -6.29 -3.42 9.58
N TRP A 293 -6.91 -3.51 8.40
CA TRP A 293 -6.35 -2.98 7.15
C TRP A 293 -6.10 -1.46 7.22
N GLY A 294 -7.04 -0.68 7.77
CA GLY A 294 -6.87 0.75 7.96
C GLY A 294 -5.70 1.08 8.90
N ILE A 295 -5.64 0.43 10.06
CA ILE A 295 -4.56 0.60 11.05
C ILE A 295 -3.20 0.23 10.43
N MET A 296 -3.16 -0.85 9.65
CA MET A 296 -1.95 -1.30 8.95
C MET A 296 -1.45 -0.28 7.93
N ALA A 297 -2.35 0.31 7.15
CA ALA A 297 -1.98 1.32 6.17
C ALA A 297 -1.45 2.61 6.83
N LEU A 298 -2.04 3.00 7.96
CA LEU A 298 -1.63 4.14 8.78
C LEU A 298 -0.28 3.89 9.49
N GLY A 299 -0.06 2.70 10.04
CA GLY A 299 1.13 2.37 10.83
C GLY A 299 2.43 2.67 10.09
N GLY A 300 2.58 2.19 8.87
CA GLY A 300 3.79 2.43 8.06
C GLY A 300 4.11 3.91 7.81
N LEU A 301 3.08 4.76 7.78
CA LEU A 301 3.23 6.20 7.56
C LEU A 301 3.64 6.92 8.85
N VAL A 302 3.09 6.51 9.99
CA VAL A 302 3.47 7.07 11.31
C VAL A 302 4.94 6.78 11.61
N PHE A 303 5.40 5.54 11.44
CA PHE A 303 6.81 5.19 11.67
C PHE A 303 7.74 5.78 10.60
N GLY A 304 7.32 5.85 9.34
CA GLY A 304 8.08 6.54 8.29
C GLY A 304 8.27 8.03 8.57
N GLY A 305 7.21 8.72 9.01
CA GLY A 305 7.28 10.12 9.44
C GLY A 305 8.18 10.32 10.67
N TRP A 306 8.09 9.43 11.67
CA TRP A 306 8.98 9.46 12.83
C TRP A 306 10.45 9.25 12.42
N ALA A 307 10.75 8.33 11.50
CA ALA A 307 12.12 8.16 10.99
C ALA A 307 12.62 9.40 10.22
N GLN A 308 11.76 10.04 9.43
CA GLN A 308 12.07 11.28 8.72
C GLN A 308 12.31 12.47 9.68
N MET A 309 11.60 12.55 10.82
CA MET A 309 11.88 13.56 11.85
C MET A 309 13.31 13.45 12.40
N SER A 310 13.80 12.23 12.64
CA SER A 310 15.17 11.98 13.11
C SER A 310 16.27 12.33 12.10
N LEU A 311 15.95 12.86 10.91
CA LEU A 311 16.93 13.48 10.01
C LEU A 311 17.25 14.93 10.37
N ILE A 312 16.46 15.56 11.25
CA ILE A 312 16.52 16.99 11.61
C ILE A 312 16.74 17.18 13.14
N GLU A 313 17.12 16.10 13.83
CA GLU A 313 17.55 16.05 15.25
C GLU A 313 19.07 15.86 15.38
#